data_AF-A0A8T5EH44-F1
#
_entry.id   AF-A0A8T5EH44-F1
#
_cell.length_a   1.000
_cell.length_b   1.000
_cell.length_c   1.000
_cell.angle_alpha   90.00
_cell.angle_beta   90.00
_cell.angle_gamma   90.00
#
_symmetry.space_group_name_H-M   'P 1'
#
loop_
_entity.id
_entity.type
_entity.pdbx_description
1 polymer ?
#
loop_
_entity_poly.entity_id
_entity_poly.type
_entity_poly.pdbx_seq_one_letter_code
_entity_poly.pdbx_strand_id
1 'polypeptide(L)' 'EDNLKLTLFVSNGTEVIPKIFQISSQLEIKITSISLTQPTLDDVFISYTGHEIRDDDSKYNRKREHAKMKRLRA' A
#
# COMPACT_ATOMS: atom_id res chain seq x y z
N GLU A 1 4.10 1.76 -20.59
CA GLU A 1 2.99 0.80 -20.44
C GLU A 1 2.34 0.93 -19.04
N ASP A 2 2.06 2.16 -18.57
CA ASP A 2 1.57 2.43 -17.19
C ASP A 2 0.06 2.75 -17.11
N ASN A 3 -0.68 2.67 -18.22
CA ASN A 3 -2.07 3.16 -18.30
C ASN A 3 -3.12 2.27 -17.62
N LEU A 4 -2.73 1.21 -16.90
CA LEU A 4 -3.68 0.22 -16.36
C LEU A 4 -3.64 0.09 -14.83
N LYS A 5 -2.98 1.01 -14.13
CA LYS A 5 -2.93 1.05 -12.66
C LYS A 5 -3.77 2.19 -12.11
N LEU A 6 -4.76 1.86 -11.27
CA LEU A 6 -5.56 2.82 -10.52
C LEU A 6 -5.23 2.70 -9.02
N THR A 7 -5.00 3.82 -8.34
CA THR A 7 -4.79 3.87 -6.89
C THR A 7 -5.80 4.86 -6.29
N LEU A 8 -6.59 4.37 -5.33
CA LEU A 8 -7.65 5.13 -4.69
C LEU A 8 -7.39 5.20 -3.19
N PHE A 9 -7.45 6.41 -2.62
CA PHE A 9 -7.39 6.62 -1.18
C PHE A 9 -8.82 6.75 -0.67
N VAL A 10 -9.22 5.84 0.23
CA VAL A 10 -10.58 5.79 0.78
C VAL A 10 -10.53 5.54 2.28
N SER A 11 -11.47 6.12 3.01
CA SER A 11 -11.55 6.00 4.47
C SER A 11 -11.93 4.58 4.93
N ASN A 12 -12.73 3.86 4.14
CA ASN A 12 -13.16 2.49 4.42
C ASN A 12 -12.98 1.59 3.20
N GLY A 13 -11.76 1.05 3.04
CA GLY A 13 -11.43 0.21 1.89
C GLY A 13 -12.26 -1.06 1.79
N THR A 14 -12.64 -1.65 2.92
CA THR A 14 -13.40 -2.91 2.97
C THR A 14 -14.80 -2.76 2.37
N GLU A 15 -15.47 -1.62 2.59
CA GLU A 15 -16.79 -1.34 2.00
C GLU A 15 -16.72 -0.89 0.53
N VAL A 16 -15.61 -0.29 0.13
CA VAL A 16 -15.44 0.24 -1.23
C VAL A 16 -15.11 -0.87 -2.23
N ILE A 17 -14.38 -1.91 -1.83
CA ILE A 17 -14.00 -3.02 -2.73
C ILE A 17 -15.23 -3.65 -3.42
N PRO A 18 -16.29 -4.08 -2.70
CA PRO A 18 -17.48 -4.64 -3.34
C PRO A 18 -18.13 -3.69 -4.36
N LYS A 19 -18.17 -2.38 -4.06
CA LYS A 19 -18.71 -1.37 -4.97
C LYS A 19 -17.88 -1.24 -6.25
N ILE A 20 -16.54 -1.29 -6.13
CA ILE A 20 -15.65 -1.29 -7.30
C ILE A 20 -15.90 -2.51 -8.17
N PHE A 21 -16.02 -3.70 -7.59
CA PHE A 21 -16.32 -4.93 -8.33
C PHE A 21 -17.66 -4.86 -9.07
N GLN A 22 -18.69 -4.27 -8.44
CA GLN A 22 -19.99 -4.09 -9.06
C GLN A 22 -19.91 -3.17 -10.28
N ILE A 23 -19.25 -2.02 -10.14
CA ILE A 23 -19.06 -1.05 -11.22
C ILE A 23 -18.22 -1.66 -12.35
N SER A 24 -17.13 -2.35 -12.03
CA SER A 24 -16.28 -2.99 -13.05
C SER A 24 -17.05 -4.06 -13.82
N SER A 25 -17.90 -4.83 -13.14
CA SER A 25 -18.75 -5.82 -13.80
C SER A 25 -19.79 -5.18 -14.72
N GLN A 26 -20.37 -4.04 -14.35
CA GLN A 26 -21.30 -3.29 -15.19
C GLN A 26 -20.63 -2.68 -16.43
N LEU A 27 -19.35 -2.34 -16.32
CA LEU A 27 -18.55 -1.77 -17.41
C LEU A 27 -17.79 -2.84 -18.21
N GLU A 28 -18.03 -4.13 -17.95
CA GLU A 28 -17.32 -5.26 -18.56
C GLU A 28 -15.78 -5.20 -18.43
N ILE A 29 -15.30 -4.58 -17.35
CA ILE A 29 -13.87 -4.44 -17.04
C ILE A 29 -13.42 -5.63 -16.18
N LYS A 30 -12.42 -6.37 -16.67
CA LYS A 30 -11.79 -7.48 -15.94
C LYS A 30 -10.71 -6.98 -15.00
N ILE A 31 -10.94 -7.10 -13.69
CA ILE A 31 -9.94 -6.85 -12.66
C ILE A 31 -9.02 -8.08 -12.56
N THR A 32 -7.71 -7.91 -12.76
CA THR A 32 -6.71 -8.97 -12.64
C THR A 32 -6.15 -9.12 -11.22
N SER A 33 -6.02 -8.00 -10.51
CA SER A 33 -5.49 -7.95 -9.16
C SER A 33 -6.04 -6.75 -8.40
N ILE A 34 -6.28 -6.92 -7.11
CA ILE A 34 -6.62 -5.84 -6.19
C ILE A 34 -5.80 -6.00 -4.92
N SER A 35 -5.25 -4.90 -4.43
CA SER A 35 -4.54 -4.85 -3.14
C SER A 35 -5.18 -3.79 -2.26
N LEU A 36 -5.45 -4.17 -1.01
CA LEU A 36 -5.84 -3.23 0.04
C LEU A 36 -4.65 -3.07 0.97
N THR A 37 -4.24 -1.83 1.21
CA THR A 37 -3.20 -1.51 2.18
C THR A 37 -3.80 -0.57 3.19
N GLN A 38 -3.88 -1.02 4.44
CA GLN A 38 -4.23 -0.15 5.55
C GLN A 38 -2.95 0.55 6.02
N PRO A 39 -2.95 1.90 6.15
CA PRO A 39 -1.81 2.60 6.72
C PRO A 39 -1.62 2.15 8.17
N THR A 40 -0.37 1.92 8.55
CA THR A 40 -0.03 1.63 9.94
C THR A 40 -0.07 2.91 10.78
N LEU A 41 -0.12 2.78 12.12
CA LEU A 41 -0.07 3.94 13.01
C LEU A 41 1.20 4.79 12.77
N ASP A 42 2.31 4.13 12.47
CA ASP A 42 3.57 4.80 12.14
C ASP A 42 3.44 5.61 10.84
N ASP A 43 2.80 5.06 9.81
CA ASP A 43 2.57 5.78 8.54
C ASP A 43 1.67 7.02 8.76
N VAL A 44 0.62 6.87 9.57
CA VAL A 44 -0.27 7.98 9.94
C VAL A 44 0.47 9.03 10.76
N PHE A 45 1.28 8.63 11.73
CA PHE A 45 2.01 9.58 12.56
C PHE A 45 3.10 10.31 11.80
N ILE A 46 3.84 9.63 10.92
CA ILE A 46 4.83 10.30 10.06
C ILE A 46 4.13 11.32 9.16
N SER A 47 3.01 10.95 8.53
CA SER A 47 2.26 11.90 7.67
C SER A 47 1.66 13.08 8.45
N TYR A 48 1.29 12.89 9.72
CA TYR A 48 0.66 13.92 10.54
C TYR A 48 1.66 14.82 11.28
N THR A 49 2.78 14.27 11.73
CA THR A 49 3.76 14.98 12.59
C THR A 49 5.07 15.31 11.88
N GLY A 50 5.36 14.68 10.74
CA GLY A 50 6.64 14.79 10.04
C GLY A 50 7.82 14.11 10.75
N HIS A 51 7.58 13.44 11.89
CA HIS A 51 8.59 12.75 12.68
C HIS A 51 8.27 11.25 12.74
N GLU A 52 9.29 10.38 12.81
CA GLU A 52 9.06 8.96 13.04
C GLU A 52 8.55 8.73 14.47
N ILE A 53 7.54 7.86 14.68
CA ILE A 53 7.27 7.36 16.04
C ILE A 53 8.46 6.46 16.39
N ARG A 54 9.46 7.01 17.08
CA ARG A 54 10.38 6.36 18.02
C ARG A 54 11.72 7.08 17.99
N ASP A 55 11.93 7.86 19.03
CA ASP A 55 13.23 7.82 19.69
C ASP A 55 13.39 6.44 20.35
N ASP A 56 14.60 5.90 20.23
CA ASP A 56 15.16 4.72 20.90
C ASP A 56 15.04 3.32 20.25
N ASP A 57 16.16 2.93 19.62
CA ASP A 57 16.83 1.63 19.73
C ASP A 57 16.08 0.32 19.37
N SER A 58 15.44 0.29 18.20
CA SER A 58 15.18 -0.99 17.52
C SER A 58 15.46 -0.93 16.02
N LYS A 59 16.74 -0.69 15.71
CA LYS A 59 17.38 -1.05 14.43
C LYS A 59 17.16 -2.54 14.12
N TYR A 60 16.02 -2.94 13.56
CA TYR A 60 15.95 -4.24 12.88
C TYR A 60 15.14 -4.17 11.59
N ASN A 61 15.93 -4.15 10.51
CA ASN A 61 15.74 -4.91 9.28
C ASN A 61 15.03 -4.36 8.05
N ARG A 62 14.44 -3.16 7.98
CA ARG A 62 13.94 -2.72 6.65
C ARG A 62 15.08 -2.42 5.64
N LYS A 63 16.19 -1.80 6.11
CA LYS A 63 17.38 -1.52 5.27
C LYS A 63 18.19 -2.78 4.90
N ARG A 64 18.26 -3.77 5.80
CA ARG A 64 18.98 -5.04 5.59
C ARG A 64 18.22 -5.97 4.63
N GLU A 65 16.89 -6.04 4.74
CA GLU A 65 16.03 -6.76 3.81
C GLU A 65 16.09 -6.16 2.40
N HIS A 66 16.08 -4.82 2.29
CA HIS A 66 16.25 -4.14 1.01
C HIS A 66 17.61 -4.43 0.36
N ALA A 67 18.68 -4.46 1.15
CA ALA A 67 20.01 -4.80 0.67
C ALA A 67 20.12 -6.27 0.22
N LYS A 68 19.46 -7.21 0.90
CA LYS A 68 19.36 -8.62 0.47
C LYS A 68 18.58 -8.77 -0.84
N MET A 69 17.42 -8.12 -0.95
CA MET A 69 16.58 -8.15 -2.15
C MET A 69 17.28 -7.54 -3.37
N LYS A 70 18.16 -6.55 -3.18
CA LYS A 70 18.96 -5.95 -4.26
C LYS A 70 20.08 -6.88 -4.76
N ARG A 71 20.61 -7.77 -3.90
CA ARG A 71 21.66 -8.75 -4.28
C ARG A 71 21.10 -9.98 -4.99
N LEU A 72 19.84 -10.33 -4.75
CA LEU A 72 19.15 -11.44 -5.41
C LEU A 72 18.66 -11.11 -6.83
N ARG A 73 18.76 -9.83 -7.23
CA ARG A 73 18.34 -9.32 -8.55
C ARG A 73 19.53 -8.99 -9.47
N ALA A 74 20.76 -9.31 -9.07
CA ALA A 74 21.98 -9.17 -9.87
C ALA A 74 22.41 -10.53 -10.40
#